data_AF-A0A3D8RBV0-F1
#
_entry.id   AF-A0A3D8RBV0-F1
#
_cell.length_a   1.000
_cell.length_b   1.000
_cell.length_c   1.000
_cell.angle_alpha   90.00
_cell.angle_beta   90.00
_cell.angle_gamma   90.00
#
_symmetry.space_group_name_H-M   'P 1'
#
loop_
_entity.id
_entity.type
_entity.pdbx_description
1 polymer ?
#
loop_
_entity_poly.entity_id
_entity_poly.type
_entity_poly.pdbx_seq_one_letter_code
_entity_poly.pdbx_strand_id
1 'polypeptide(L)'
;MADSSPIAQALTQPGEKPKMVSQIYPVPFIVSPISPHKQTMLLLHGRGSNGETFGREFLASKTTIGKSIQEHFPDMKFVFPTAKRRRAKWYNRAFITQWFDSVPINEQSGRRMSKEEVDWQLEGLAETAEFLRPILDNEVVAVGAKNVFIGGLSQGCAMAAHLLLSYQPGESEGDENDSLGGFIGMSGWLPFADEVQDLIRPDELVGKEDNDDPFATSTQLSPAIQVCNFVRDIMDLPLLKEMEPSCLRTPVFLGHGKSDEKVKIDLGLEVAIVLRQIGIGVRWEEYDEGHWYKVPEEIDDIVDFLVPSAESL
;
A
#
# COMPACT_ATOMS: atom_id res chain seq x y z
N MET A 1 -40.17 34.97 39.22
CA MET A 1 -40.02 34.01 38.11
C MET A 1 -38.63 34.24 37.54
N ALA A 2 -37.73 33.29 37.76
CA ALA A 2 -36.36 33.35 37.28
C ALA A 2 -35.96 31.93 36.86
N ASP A 3 -35.42 31.88 35.66
CA ASP A 3 -35.03 30.76 34.82
C ASP A 3 -34.21 29.67 35.54
N SER A 4 -34.66 28.42 35.43
CA SER A 4 -33.92 27.23 35.90
C SER A 4 -33.51 26.40 34.68
N SER A 5 -32.36 26.74 34.10
CA SER A 5 -31.72 25.99 33.02
C SER A 5 -31.01 24.73 33.55
N PRO A 6 -31.19 23.54 32.94
CA PRO A 6 -30.82 22.24 33.50
C PRO A 6 -29.35 21.84 33.25
N ILE A 7 -28.39 22.70 33.61
CA ILE A 7 -26.94 22.38 33.53
C ILE A 7 -26.36 21.90 34.88
N ALA A 8 -27.15 21.84 35.96
CA ALA A 8 -26.63 21.63 37.32
C ALA A 8 -27.07 20.34 38.04
N GLN A 9 -27.59 19.31 37.38
CA GLN A 9 -27.92 18.03 38.06
C GLN A 9 -27.70 16.80 37.18
N ALA A 10 -26.50 16.23 37.22
CA ALA A 10 -26.25 14.80 36.94
C ALA A 10 -24.83 14.38 37.35
N LEU A 11 -24.53 14.40 38.64
CA LEU A 11 -23.42 13.61 39.21
C LEU A 11 -24.00 12.77 40.34
N THR A 12 -24.46 11.56 40.02
CA THR A 12 -24.51 10.37 40.90
C THR A 12 -25.18 9.20 40.17
N GLN A 13 -24.43 8.49 39.33
CA GLN A 13 -24.67 7.05 39.12
C GLN A 13 -23.31 6.32 39.07
N PRO A 14 -23.11 5.25 39.87
CA PRO A 14 -21.88 4.48 39.83
C PRO A 14 -21.95 3.39 38.75
N GLY A 15 -20.97 3.38 37.86
CA GLY A 15 -20.56 2.17 37.17
C GLY A 15 -21.09 1.93 35.75
N GLU A 16 -20.91 2.88 34.83
CA GLU A 16 -20.63 2.51 33.45
C GLU A 16 -19.14 2.78 33.17
N LYS A 17 -18.38 1.71 32.91
CA LYS A 17 -17.05 1.87 32.31
C LYS A 17 -17.24 2.67 31.03
N PRO A 18 -16.45 3.73 30.77
CA PRO A 18 -16.55 4.44 29.51
C PRO A 18 -16.41 3.43 28.38
N LYS A 19 -17.43 3.33 27.52
CA LYS A 19 -17.33 2.59 26.26
C LYS A 19 -16.09 3.13 25.57
N MET A 20 -15.07 2.27 25.39
CA MET A 20 -13.85 2.66 24.69
C MET A 20 -14.26 3.28 23.37
N VAL A 21 -13.87 4.53 23.14
CA VAL A 21 -14.00 5.21 21.85
C VAL A 21 -13.50 4.22 20.80
N SER A 22 -14.36 3.81 19.87
CA SER A 22 -13.96 3.00 18.72
C SER A 22 -12.77 3.71 18.07
N GLN A 23 -11.60 3.08 18.07
CA GLN A 23 -10.34 3.71 17.67
C GLN A 23 -10.38 4.05 16.17
N ILE A 24 -10.64 5.32 15.85
CA ILE A 24 -10.64 5.89 14.50
C ILE A 24 -9.19 6.02 14.02
N TYR A 25 -8.94 5.88 12.72
CA TYR A 25 -7.63 6.18 12.13
C TYR A 25 -7.24 7.64 12.46
N PRO A 26 -6.00 7.92 12.90
CA PRO A 26 -5.56 9.29 13.14
C PRO A 26 -5.56 10.13 11.86
N VAL A 27 -5.68 11.45 12.03
CA VAL A 27 -5.54 12.40 10.92
C VAL A 27 -4.15 12.22 10.28
N PRO A 28 -4.04 12.15 8.94
CA PRO A 28 -2.74 12.07 8.26
C PRO A 28 -1.83 13.25 8.61
N PHE A 29 -0.53 12.99 8.72
CA PHE A 29 0.48 14.04 8.75
C PHE A 29 0.68 14.56 7.32
N ILE A 30 0.33 15.83 7.08
CA ILE A 30 0.36 16.43 5.74
C ILE A 30 1.39 17.57 5.73
N VAL A 31 2.24 17.59 4.71
CA VAL A 31 3.16 18.68 4.44
C VAL A 31 2.80 19.30 3.10
N SER A 32 2.38 20.56 3.16
CA SER A 32 2.01 21.34 1.96
C SER A 32 3.22 21.55 1.04
N PRO A 33 3.00 21.66 -0.28
CA PRO A 33 4.06 22.01 -1.21
C PRO A 33 4.58 23.42 -0.94
N ILE A 34 5.82 23.68 -1.35
CA ILE A 34 6.51 24.97 -1.23
C ILE A 34 6.06 25.94 -2.35
N SER A 35 5.67 25.39 -3.50
CA SER A 35 5.17 26.09 -4.69
C SER A 35 3.76 25.59 -5.04
N PRO A 36 3.09 26.09 -6.10
CA PRO A 36 1.76 25.62 -6.47
C PRO A 36 1.69 24.09 -6.57
N HIS A 37 0.67 23.50 -5.95
CA HIS A 37 0.49 22.05 -5.87
C HIS A 37 0.29 21.45 -7.25
N LYS A 38 1.19 20.57 -7.69
CA LYS A 38 1.11 19.87 -8.97
C LYS A 38 1.16 18.35 -8.87
N GLN A 39 1.68 17.83 -7.76
CA GLN A 39 1.82 16.41 -7.53
C GLN A 39 1.67 16.07 -6.05
N THR A 40 1.27 14.84 -5.75
CA THR A 40 1.13 14.33 -4.38
C THR A 40 1.89 13.02 -4.22
N MET A 41 2.57 12.87 -3.09
CA MET A 41 3.13 11.60 -2.65
C MET A 41 2.45 11.13 -1.37
N LEU A 42 1.86 9.93 -1.41
CA LEU A 42 1.22 9.27 -0.27
C LEU A 42 2.07 8.07 0.18
N LEU A 43 2.70 8.17 1.35
CA LEU A 43 3.57 7.11 1.87
C LEU A 43 3.07 6.53 3.20
N LEU A 44 3.06 5.20 3.27
CA LEU A 44 2.62 4.44 4.43
C LEU A 44 3.82 4.00 5.29
N HIS A 45 3.76 4.25 6.58
CA HIS A 45 4.81 3.88 7.53
C HIS A 45 4.86 2.38 7.85
N GLY A 46 5.98 1.88 8.36
CA GLY A 46 6.12 0.51 8.84
C GLY A 46 5.38 0.24 10.17
N ARG A 47 5.14 -1.05 10.47
CA ARG A 47 4.45 -1.48 11.70
C ARG A 47 5.12 -0.93 12.97
N GLY A 48 4.32 -0.40 13.89
CA GLY A 48 4.77 0.16 15.15
C GLY A 48 5.17 1.64 15.10
N SER A 49 5.30 2.22 13.90
CA SER A 49 5.55 3.66 13.71
C SER A 49 4.23 4.45 13.59
N ASN A 50 4.30 5.68 13.08
CA ASN A 50 3.18 6.54 12.71
C ASN A 50 3.60 7.46 11.54
N GLY A 51 2.63 8.11 10.90
CA GLY A 51 2.86 8.96 9.72
C GLY A 51 3.71 10.19 10.00
N GLU A 52 3.61 10.79 11.19
CA GLU A 52 4.42 11.97 11.54
C GLU A 52 5.90 11.61 11.74
N THR A 53 6.20 10.57 12.52
CA THR A 53 7.59 10.12 12.75
C THR A 53 8.26 9.73 11.45
N PHE A 54 7.62 8.83 10.69
CA PHE A 54 8.15 8.37 9.41
C PHE A 54 8.26 9.52 8.39
N GLY A 55 7.24 10.38 8.28
CA GLY A 55 7.25 11.49 7.36
C GLY A 55 8.35 12.50 7.65
N ARG A 56 8.59 12.84 8.93
CA ARG A 56 9.69 13.75 9.30
C ARG A 56 11.06 13.17 8.98
N GLU A 57 11.28 11.88 9.22
CA GLU A 57 12.54 11.20 8.91
C GLU A 57 12.78 11.12 7.39
N PHE A 58 11.74 10.77 6.62
CA PHE A 58 11.82 10.72 5.16
C PHE A 58 12.12 12.11 4.56
N LEU A 59 11.38 13.14 4.98
CA LEU A 59 11.58 14.51 4.47
C LEU A 59 12.92 15.13 4.91
N ALA A 60 13.51 14.67 6.02
CA ALA A 60 14.83 15.10 6.47
C ALA A 60 15.98 14.40 5.71
N SER A 61 15.70 13.28 5.04
CA SER A 61 16.70 12.49 4.31
C SER A 61 17.28 13.32 3.16
N LYS A 62 18.59 13.18 2.92
CA LYS A 62 19.34 13.97 1.94
C LYS A 62 19.87 13.06 0.84
N THR A 63 19.71 13.54 -0.39
CA THR A 63 20.42 13.03 -1.58
C THR A 63 21.92 13.25 -1.46
N THR A 64 22.71 12.60 -2.34
CA THR A 64 24.16 12.78 -2.42
C THR A 64 24.57 14.24 -2.64
N ILE A 65 23.71 15.05 -3.27
CA ILE A 65 23.93 16.48 -3.47
C ILE A 65 23.48 17.37 -2.30
N GLY A 66 23.08 16.77 -1.16
CA GLY A 66 22.71 17.48 0.07
C GLY A 66 21.31 18.08 0.08
N LYS A 67 20.48 17.83 -0.94
CA LYS A 67 19.08 18.28 -1.01
C LYS A 67 18.13 17.25 -0.43
N SER A 68 17.09 17.69 0.28
CA SER A 68 15.97 16.81 0.63
C SER A 68 15.02 16.64 -0.54
N ILE A 69 14.14 15.65 -0.44
CA ILE A 69 13.13 15.39 -1.47
C ILE A 69 12.21 16.59 -1.72
N GLN A 70 11.92 17.40 -0.69
CA GLN A 70 11.13 18.63 -0.85
C GLN A 70 11.85 19.71 -1.65
N GLU A 71 13.18 19.75 -1.57
CA GLU A 71 14.01 20.70 -2.34
C GLU A 71 14.14 20.28 -3.81
N HIS A 72 13.99 18.98 -4.10
CA HIS A 72 13.90 18.46 -5.46
C HIS A 72 12.51 18.66 -6.07
N PHE A 73 11.45 18.49 -5.28
CA PHE A 73 10.06 18.59 -5.73
C PHE A 73 9.27 19.63 -4.92
N PRO A 74 9.50 20.94 -5.14
CA PRO A 74 8.87 22.00 -4.37
C PRO A 74 7.36 22.13 -4.62
N ASP A 75 6.81 21.54 -5.68
CA ASP A 75 5.37 21.50 -6.02
C ASP A 75 4.66 20.24 -5.49
N MET A 76 5.40 19.37 -4.79
CA MET A 76 4.88 18.12 -4.25
C MET A 76 4.30 18.29 -2.84
N LYS A 77 3.05 17.87 -2.68
CA LYS A 77 2.42 17.66 -1.38
C LYS A 77 2.78 16.27 -0.87
N PHE A 78 3.12 16.17 0.41
CA PHE A 78 3.39 14.88 1.04
C PHE A 78 2.29 14.54 2.04
N VAL A 79 1.73 13.33 1.92
CA VAL A 79 0.67 12.80 2.78
C VAL A 79 1.17 11.53 3.44
N PHE A 80 1.21 11.53 4.77
CA PHE A 80 1.64 10.39 5.58
C PHE A 80 0.49 9.95 6.50
N PRO A 81 -0.41 9.07 6.03
CA PRO A 81 -1.46 8.50 6.86
C PRO A 81 -0.86 7.70 8.02
N THR A 82 -1.59 7.63 9.14
CA THR A 82 -1.20 6.80 10.28
C THR A 82 -2.15 5.62 10.41
N ALA A 83 -1.60 4.42 10.55
CA ALA A 83 -2.40 3.23 10.74
C ALA A 83 -3.18 3.29 12.07
N LYS A 84 -4.28 2.56 12.16
CA LYS A 84 -5.02 2.42 13.41
C LYS A 84 -4.19 1.67 14.45
N ARG A 85 -4.19 2.18 15.69
CA ARG A 85 -3.64 1.46 16.83
C ARG A 85 -4.60 0.34 17.23
N ARG A 86 -4.15 -0.92 17.15
CA ARG A 86 -4.97 -2.11 17.38
C ARG A 86 -4.21 -3.15 18.20
N ARG A 87 -4.92 -4.15 18.74
CA ARG A 87 -4.28 -5.29 19.43
C ARG A 87 -3.77 -6.26 18.38
N ALA A 88 -2.46 -6.47 18.32
CA ALA A 88 -1.87 -7.46 17.45
C ALA A 88 -2.08 -8.86 18.03
N LYS A 89 -2.89 -9.67 17.34
CA LYS A 89 -3.34 -10.98 17.83
C LYS A 89 -2.15 -11.92 18.06
N TRP A 90 -1.15 -11.87 17.18
CA TRP A 90 0.07 -12.68 17.32
C TRP A 90 1.05 -12.17 18.38
N TYR A 91 1.27 -10.86 18.49
CA TYR A 91 2.27 -10.27 19.38
C TYR A 91 1.76 -10.10 20.82
N ASN A 92 1.35 -11.21 21.45
CA ASN A 92 0.84 -11.26 22.82
C ASN A 92 -0.26 -10.21 23.10
N ARG A 93 -1.10 -9.92 22.09
CA ARG A 93 -2.18 -8.92 22.16
C ARG A 93 -1.71 -7.51 22.52
N ALA A 94 -0.44 -7.20 22.27
CA ALA A 94 0.12 -5.86 22.46
C ALA A 94 -0.58 -4.84 21.55
N PHE A 95 -0.70 -3.60 22.03
CA PHE A 95 -1.23 -2.51 21.22
C PHE A 95 -0.16 -1.97 20.29
N ILE A 96 -0.33 -2.19 18.99
CA ILE A 96 0.61 -1.80 17.94
C ILE A 96 -0.13 -0.96 16.90
N THR A 97 0.52 0.10 16.42
CA THR A 97 0.07 0.86 15.25
C THR A 97 0.39 0.04 14.00
N GLN A 98 -0.62 -0.56 13.37
CA GLN A 98 -0.42 -1.49 12.25
C GLN A 98 -1.59 -1.42 11.26
N TRP A 99 -1.29 -1.61 9.98
CA TRP A 99 -2.27 -1.53 8.88
C TRP A 99 -3.23 -2.70 8.96
N PHE A 100 -2.69 -3.91 8.99
CA PHE A 100 -3.42 -5.16 9.16
C PHE A 100 -2.72 -6.02 10.21
N ASP A 101 -3.44 -7.01 10.73
CA ASP A 101 -2.85 -8.02 11.61
C ASP A 101 -2.31 -9.18 10.77
N SER A 102 -1.27 -9.86 11.23
CA SER A 102 -0.68 -10.96 10.48
C SER A 102 0.13 -11.88 11.40
N VAL A 103 0.36 -13.11 10.96
CA VAL A 103 1.44 -13.94 11.49
C VAL A 103 2.81 -13.30 11.15
N PRO A 104 3.93 -13.73 11.77
CA PRO A 104 5.26 -13.23 11.46
C PRO A 104 5.57 -13.38 9.97
N ILE A 105 6.26 -12.41 9.38
CA ILE A 105 6.46 -12.30 7.93
C ILE A 105 7.23 -13.52 7.39
N ASN A 106 8.23 -13.98 8.13
CA ASN A 106 9.00 -15.20 7.84
C ASN A 106 8.21 -16.50 8.03
N GLU A 107 7.00 -16.45 8.59
CA GLU A 107 6.08 -17.57 8.72
C GLU A 107 4.88 -17.45 7.77
N GLN A 108 4.83 -16.42 6.90
CA GLN A 108 3.76 -16.26 5.91
C GLN A 108 4.03 -17.10 4.65
N SER A 109 5.28 -17.15 4.18
CA SER A 109 5.66 -17.95 2.99
C SER A 109 5.99 -19.40 3.39
N GLY A 110 5.45 -20.36 2.62
CA GLY A 110 5.74 -21.79 2.79
C GLY A 110 5.08 -22.47 3.99
N ARG A 111 4.29 -21.74 4.79
CA ARG A 111 3.43 -22.27 5.86
C ARG A 111 1.97 -22.02 5.50
N ARG A 112 1.16 -23.08 5.60
CA ARG A 112 -0.30 -22.93 5.51
C ARG A 112 -0.82 -22.23 6.78
N MET A 113 -1.27 -20.99 6.63
CA MET A 113 -1.97 -20.27 7.69
C MET A 113 -3.31 -20.96 8.01
N SER A 114 -3.72 -20.92 9.28
CA SER A 114 -5.07 -21.31 9.67
C SER A 114 -6.08 -20.31 9.14
N LYS A 115 -7.35 -20.73 9.02
CA LYS A 115 -8.43 -19.85 8.58
C LYS A 115 -8.50 -18.56 9.42
N GLU A 116 -8.37 -18.69 10.74
CA GLU A 116 -8.42 -17.56 11.65
C GLU A 116 -7.26 -16.57 11.38
N GLU A 117 -6.03 -17.06 11.18
CA GLU A 117 -4.88 -16.21 10.84
C GLU A 117 -5.05 -15.46 9.52
N VAL A 118 -5.65 -16.11 8.51
CA VAL A 118 -6.01 -15.50 7.22
C VAL A 118 -7.07 -14.41 7.42
N ASP A 119 -8.16 -14.71 8.14
CA ASP A 119 -9.26 -13.79 8.38
C ASP A 119 -8.77 -12.49 9.05
N TRP A 120 -7.79 -12.57 9.95
CA TRP A 120 -7.20 -11.39 10.60
C TRP A 120 -6.50 -10.43 9.63
N GLN A 121 -5.84 -11.00 8.62
CA GLN A 121 -5.12 -10.24 7.60
C GLN A 121 -6.10 -9.63 6.60
N LEU A 122 -7.09 -10.41 6.13
CA LEU A 122 -8.16 -9.96 5.25
C LEU A 122 -8.95 -8.79 5.85
N GLU A 123 -9.44 -8.93 7.10
CA GLU A 123 -10.18 -7.89 7.81
C GLU A 123 -9.40 -6.57 7.88
N GLY A 124 -8.10 -6.65 8.18
CA GLY A 124 -7.24 -5.47 8.32
C GLY A 124 -6.90 -4.79 6.99
N LEU A 125 -6.74 -5.58 5.91
CA LEU A 125 -6.50 -5.06 4.56
C LEU A 125 -7.74 -4.33 4.04
N ALA A 126 -8.93 -4.93 4.17
CA ALA A 126 -10.20 -4.32 3.78
C ALA A 126 -10.46 -3.01 4.54
N GLU A 127 -10.40 -3.03 5.88
CA GLU A 127 -10.63 -1.84 6.72
C GLU A 127 -9.63 -0.72 6.39
N THR A 128 -8.36 -1.06 6.13
CA THR A 128 -7.35 -0.07 5.78
C THR A 128 -7.56 0.50 4.39
N ALA A 129 -7.99 -0.31 3.42
CA ALA A 129 -8.34 0.17 2.10
C ALA A 129 -9.50 1.18 2.15
N GLU A 130 -10.55 0.90 2.93
CA GLU A 130 -11.67 1.83 3.14
C GLU A 130 -11.21 3.19 3.70
N PHE A 131 -10.20 3.19 4.57
CA PHE A 131 -9.61 4.42 5.09
C PHE A 131 -8.74 5.16 4.07
N LEU A 132 -7.92 4.45 3.30
CA LEU A 132 -6.92 5.05 2.41
C LEU A 132 -7.50 5.50 1.07
N ARG A 133 -8.48 4.79 0.50
CA ARG A 133 -9.04 5.12 -0.83
C ARG A 133 -9.58 6.55 -0.90
N PRO A 134 -10.41 7.05 0.04
CA PRO A 134 -10.87 8.44 -0.02
C PRO A 134 -9.73 9.46 0.06
N ILE A 135 -8.63 9.14 0.75
CA ILE A 135 -7.45 10.01 0.78
C ILE A 135 -6.82 10.04 -0.62
N LEU A 136 -6.58 8.87 -1.21
CA LEU A 136 -6.04 8.75 -2.56
C LEU A 136 -6.91 9.47 -3.59
N ASP A 137 -8.22 9.21 -3.60
CA ASP A 137 -9.18 9.78 -4.54
C ASP A 137 -9.19 11.32 -4.47
N ASN A 138 -9.11 11.90 -3.27
CA ASN A 138 -9.05 13.35 -3.10
C ASN A 138 -7.78 13.95 -3.72
N GLU A 139 -6.64 13.27 -3.62
CA GLU A 139 -5.39 13.73 -4.23
C GLU A 139 -5.43 13.54 -5.76
N VAL A 140 -6.00 12.43 -6.24
CA VAL A 140 -6.23 12.20 -7.67
C VAL A 140 -7.13 13.29 -8.26
N VAL A 141 -8.21 13.68 -7.58
CA VAL A 141 -9.06 14.80 -8.00
C VAL A 141 -8.31 16.13 -8.00
N ALA A 142 -7.38 16.33 -7.05
CA ALA A 142 -6.65 17.59 -6.92
C ALA A 142 -5.58 17.80 -8.00
N VAL A 143 -4.85 16.74 -8.39
CA VAL A 143 -3.68 16.87 -9.29
C VAL A 143 -3.70 15.92 -10.49
N GLY A 144 -4.69 15.05 -10.63
CA GLY A 144 -4.75 14.00 -11.66
C GLY A 144 -3.94 12.75 -11.27
N ALA A 145 -4.41 11.57 -11.67
CA ALA A 145 -3.83 10.29 -11.23
C ALA A 145 -2.35 10.16 -11.58
N LYS A 146 -1.95 10.61 -12.78
CA LYS A 146 -0.56 10.57 -13.23
C LYS A 146 0.41 11.42 -12.41
N ASN A 147 -0.09 12.34 -11.58
CA ASN A 147 0.69 13.17 -10.67
C ASN A 147 0.60 12.70 -9.20
N VAL A 148 0.00 11.54 -8.95
CA VAL A 148 -0.07 10.93 -7.62
C VAL A 148 0.83 9.71 -7.55
N PHE A 149 1.74 9.73 -6.57
CA PHE A 149 2.65 8.64 -6.26
C PHE A 149 2.23 8.02 -4.93
N ILE A 150 2.19 6.69 -4.86
CA ILE A 150 1.86 5.96 -3.63
C ILE A 150 3.00 5.04 -3.24
N GLY A 151 3.06 4.62 -1.98
CA GLY A 151 4.12 3.73 -1.54
C GLY A 151 4.18 3.55 -0.05
N GLY A 152 5.29 3.01 0.42
CA GLY A 152 5.52 2.88 1.85
C GLY A 152 6.72 2.03 2.21
N LEU A 153 6.92 1.89 3.51
CA LEU A 153 7.99 1.11 4.12
C LEU A 153 7.42 -0.12 4.83
N SER A 154 8.04 -1.29 4.67
CA SER A 154 7.71 -2.49 5.44
C SER A 154 6.23 -2.88 5.31
N GLN A 155 5.48 -3.01 6.41
CA GLN A 155 4.03 -3.28 6.35
C GLN A 155 3.26 -2.18 5.59
N GLY A 156 3.75 -0.95 5.59
CA GLY A 156 3.20 0.13 4.77
C GLY A 156 3.38 -0.14 3.27
N CYS A 157 4.55 -0.67 2.86
CA CYS A 157 4.78 -1.10 1.47
C CYS A 157 3.80 -2.23 1.08
N ALA A 158 3.62 -3.23 1.94
CA ALA A 158 2.71 -4.34 1.70
C ALA A 158 1.26 -3.89 1.50
N MET A 159 0.77 -2.98 2.35
CA MET A 159 -0.55 -2.37 2.20
C MET A 159 -0.65 -1.50 0.95
N ALA A 160 0.37 -0.69 0.65
CA ALA A 160 0.39 0.17 -0.52
C ALA A 160 0.39 -0.65 -1.83
N ALA A 161 1.04 -1.82 -1.87
CA ALA A 161 1.02 -2.70 -3.04
C ALA A 161 -0.39 -3.22 -3.32
N HIS A 162 -1.14 -3.57 -2.27
CA HIS A 162 -2.55 -3.91 -2.37
C HIS A 162 -3.39 -2.70 -2.87
N LEU A 163 -3.08 -1.49 -2.40
CA LEU A 163 -3.74 -0.27 -2.89
C LEU A 163 -3.45 -0.02 -4.38
N LEU A 164 -2.22 -0.27 -4.85
CA LEU A 164 -1.85 -0.19 -6.26
C LEU A 164 -2.63 -1.19 -7.11
N LEU A 165 -2.62 -2.47 -6.73
CA LEU A 165 -3.24 -3.55 -7.51
C LEU A 165 -4.77 -3.50 -7.52
N SER A 166 -5.37 -2.82 -6.54
CA SER A 166 -6.81 -2.57 -6.50
C SER A 166 -7.23 -1.27 -7.17
N TYR A 167 -6.30 -0.34 -7.44
CA TYR A 167 -6.64 0.96 -8.00
C TYR A 167 -7.15 0.82 -9.43
N GLN A 168 -8.32 1.40 -9.66
CA GLN A 168 -8.89 1.60 -10.99
C GLN A 168 -9.60 2.96 -10.96
N PRO A 169 -9.32 3.87 -11.89
CA PRO A 169 -10.10 5.11 -11.99
C PRO A 169 -11.57 4.80 -12.30
N GLY A 170 -12.45 5.75 -12.02
CA GLY A 170 -13.88 5.64 -12.38
C GLY A 170 -14.09 5.51 -13.89
N GLU A 171 -15.32 5.21 -14.32
CA GLU A 171 -15.75 4.83 -15.70
C GLU A 171 -15.51 5.88 -16.82
N SER A 172 -14.54 6.79 -16.68
CA SER A 172 -14.04 7.59 -17.80
C SER A 172 -13.12 6.68 -18.62
N GLU A 173 -13.63 6.14 -19.73
CA GLU A 173 -12.95 5.16 -20.56
C GLU A 173 -11.57 5.65 -21.06
N GLY A 174 -10.50 4.99 -20.63
CA GLY A 174 -9.32 4.72 -21.45
C GLY A 174 -8.43 5.92 -21.78
N ASP A 175 -8.35 6.91 -20.91
CA ASP A 175 -7.37 7.99 -21.07
C ASP A 175 -5.97 7.47 -20.64
N GLU A 176 -4.92 7.91 -21.33
CA GLU A 176 -3.53 7.60 -20.95
C GLU A 176 -3.19 8.09 -19.53
N ASN A 177 -4.01 9.00 -19.00
CA ASN A 177 -3.93 9.59 -17.66
C ASN A 177 -4.61 8.78 -16.54
N ASP A 178 -5.07 7.57 -16.81
CA ASP A 178 -5.84 6.74 -15.88
C ASP A 178 -4.99 5.97 -14.85
N SER A 179 -3.66 5.97 -15.01
CA SER A 179 -2.74 5.31 -14.07
C SER A 179 -2.21 6.28 -13.02
N LEU A 180 -1.75 5.73 -11.90
CA LEU A 180 -0.96 6.51 -10.94
C LEU A 180 0.39 6.92 -11.57
N GLY A 181 1.00 7.96 -11.02
CA GLY A 181 2.31 8.45 -11.44
C GLY A 181 3.43 7.46 -11.16
N GLY A 182 3.33 6.72 -10.06
CA GLY A 182 4.27 5.66 -9.72
C GLY A 182 4.04 5.05 -8.34
N PHE A 183 4.71 3.92 -8.10
CA PHE A 183 4.76 3.24 -6.82
C PHE A 183 6.18 3.23 -6.26
N ILE A 184 6.35 3.49 -4.96
CA ILE A 184 7.64 3.47 -4.26
C ILE A 184 7.56 2.51 -3.07
N GLY A 185 8.15 1.33 -3.23
CA GLY A 185 8.25 0.32 -2.16
C GLY A 185 9.62 0.30 -1.52
N MET A 186 9.65 0.32 -0.19
CA MET A 186 10.88 0.22 0.61
C MET A 186 10.76 -0.97 1.56
N SER A 187 11.69 -1.91 1.50
CA SER A 187 11.79 -3.08 2.41
C SER A 187 10.45 -3.85 2.56
N GLY A 188 9.73 -4.07 1.47
CA GLY A 188 8.36 -4.59 1.45
C GLY A 188 8.24 -6.08 1.15
N TRP A 189 7.02 -6.62 1.29
CA TRP A 189 6.63 -7.94 0.80
C TRP A 189 5.18 -7.89 0.27
N LEU A 190 4.74 -8.93 -0.43
CA LEU A 190 3.36 -9.05 -0.91
C LEU A 190 2.58 -10.02 -0.01
N PRO A 191 1.57 -9.57 0.75
CA PRO A 191 0.63 -10.47 1.41
C PRO A 191 -0.03 -11.40 0.39
N PHE A 192 -0.19 -12.67 0.74
CA PHE A 192 -0.76 -13.70 -0.14
C PHE A 192 0.02 -13.91 -1.45
N ALA A 193 1.35 -13.80 -1.40
CA ALA A 193 2.21 -13.98 -2.57
C ALA A 193 2.10 -15.38 -3.20
N ASP A 194 1.90 -16.42 -2.39
CA ASP A 194 1.72 -17.80 -2.86
C ASP A 194 0.41 -17.90 -3.68
N GLU A 195 -0.71 -17.41 -3.14
CA GLU A 195 -2.00 -17.38 -3.85
C GLU A 195 -1.94 -16.53 -5.13
N VAL A 196 -1.22 -15.40 -5.09
CA VAL A 196 -1.01 -14.55 -6.27
C VAL A 196 -0.18 -15.28 -7.33
N GLN A 197 0.83 -16.05 -6.95
CA GLN A 197 1.63 -16.85 -7.88
C GLN A 197 0.81 -17.97 -8.53
N ASP A 198 -0.06 -18.63 -7.77
CA ASP A 198 -0.96 -19.67 -8.28
C ASP A 198 -1.88 -19.13 -9.39
N LEU A 199 -2.33 -17.88 -9.28
CA LEU A 199 -3.13 -17.20 -10.32
C LEU A 199 -2.34 -16.89 -11.60
N ILE A 200 -1.02 -16.72 -11.50
CA ILE A 200 -0.15 -16.43 -12.65
C ILE A 200 0.22 -17.72 -13.38
N ARG A 201 0.31 -18.85 -12.68
CA ARG A 201 0.73 -20.15 -13.23
C ARG A 201 -0.31 -21.26 -13.03
N PRO A 202 -1.54 -21.11 -13.55
CA PRO A 202 -2.58 -22.10 -13.34
C PRO A 202 -2.19 -23.49 -13.90
N ASP A 203 -1.42 -23.51 -15.00
CA ASP A 203 -1.05 -24.75 -15.72
C ASP A 203 0.02 -25.61 -15.02
N GLU A 204 0.75 -25.08 -14.03
CA GLU A 204 1.73 -25.87 -13.26
C GLU A 204 1.08 -26.69 -12.13
N LEU A 205 -0.13 -26.33 -11.70
CA LEU A 205 -0.89 -26.98 -10.63
C LEU A 205 -1.84 -28.06 -11.14
N VAL A 206 -2.28 -27.95 -12.39
CA VAL A 206 -3.13 -28.96 -13.04
C VAL A 206 -2.21 -30.03 -13.65
N GLY A 207 -1.90 -31.06 -12.86
CA GLY A 207 -1.39 -32.30 -13.43
C GLY A 207 -2.32 -32.73 -14.56
N LYS A 208 -1.76 -32.92 -15.77
CA LYS A 208 -2.43 -33.35 -17.01
C LYS A 208 -3.67 -34.22 -16.74
N GLU A 209 -4.84 -33.61 -16.70
CA GLU A 209 -6.10 -34.28 -16.95
C GLU A 209 -6.72 -33.60 -18.16
N ASP A 210 -6.70 -34.33 -19.26
CA ASP A 210 -7.26 -33.97 -20.55
C ASP A 210 -8.76 -33.65 -20.39
N ASN A 211 -9.08 -32.36 -20.28
CA ASN A 211 -10.46 -31.88 -20.46
C ASN A 211 -10.55 -31.17 -21.81
N ASP A 212 -10.45 -31.95 -22.89
CA ASP A 212 -10.80 -31.54 -24.25
C ASP A 212 -12.33 -31.38 -24.34
N ASP A 213 -12.85 -30.26 -23.82
CA ASP A 213 -14.18 -29.76 -24.21
C ASP A 213 -14.02 -28.76 -25.37
N PRO A 214 -14.28 -29.16 -26.63
CA PRO A 214 -14.12 -28.31 -27.80
C PRO A 214 -15.18 -27.17 -27.89
N PHE A 215 -16.08 -27.05 -26.90
CA PHE A 215 -17.09 -25.99 -26.82
C PHE A 215 -16.94 -25.07 -25.60
N ALA A 216 -15.95 -25.30 -24.72
CA ALA A 216 -15.67 -24.38 -23.62
C ALA A 216 -14.87 -23.17 -24.11
N THR A 217 -15.54 -22.18 -24.72
CA THR A 217 -15.00 -20.82 -24.80
C THR A 217 -15.07 -20.18 -23.40
N SER A 218 -14.24 -20.64 -22.45
CA SER A 218 -14.01 -19.85 -21.25
C SER A 218 -13.14 -18.67 -21.67
N THR A 219 -13.71 -17.48 -21.76
CA THR A 219 -12.96 -16.23 -21.82
C THR A 219 -12.13 -16.11 -20.54
N GLN A 220 -10.96 -16.77 -20.50
CA GLN A 220 -10.08 -16.73 -19.35
C GLN A 220 -9.54 -15.31 -19.24
N LEU A 221 -9.82 -14.65 -18.12
CA LEU A 221 -9.27 -13.34 -17.79
C LEU A 221 -7.75 -13.42 -17.80
N SER A 222 -7.07 -12.34 -18.19
CA SER A 222 -5.60 -12.31 -18.14
C SER A 222 -5.10 -12.51 -16.70
N PRO A 223 -3.88 -13.05 -16.49
CA PRO A 223 -3.29 -13.15 -15.15
C PRO A 223 -3.30 -11.83 -14.39
N ALA A 224 -3.05 -10.70 -15.08
CA ALA A 224 -3.14 -9.37 -14.49
C ALA A 224 -4.54 -9.05 -13.93
N ILE A 225 -5.60 -9.32 -14.70
CA ILE A 225 -6.98 -9.11 -14.24
C ILE A 225 -7.30 -10.04 -13.07
N GLN A 226 -6.86 -11.31 -13.12
CA GLN A 226 -7.09 -12.28 -12.04
C GLN A 226 -6.43 -11.83 -10.73
N VAL A 227 -5.16 -11.42 -10.77
CA VAL A 227 -4.43 -10.91 -9.60
C VAL A 227 -5.08 -9.63 -9.06
N CYS A 228 -5.44 -8.68 -9.94
CA CYS A 228 -6.11 -7.46 -9.49
C CYS A 228 -7.49 -7.78 -8.88
N ASN A 229 -8.25 -8.72 -9.45
CA ASN A 229 -9.54 -9.14 -8.91
C ASN A 229 -9.42 -9.86 -7.57
N PHE A 230 -8.37 -10.66 -7.37
CA PHE A 230 -8.06 -11.25 -6.07
C PHE A 230 -7.85 -10.16 -5.01
N VAL A 231 -7.02 -9.16 -5.30
CA VAL A 231 -6.79 -8.04 -4.37
C VAL A 231 -8.06 -7.20 -4.17
N ARG A 232 -8.85 -6.98 -5.22
CA ARG A 232 -10.12 -6.24 -5.14
C ARG A 232 -11.16 -6.97 -4.29
N ASP A 233 -11.24 -8.29 -4.38
CA ASP A 233 -12.10 -9.11 -3.53
C ASP A 233 -11.71 -8.99 -2.05
N ILE A 234 -10.41 -9.06 -1.72
CA ILE A 234 -9.90 -8.80 -0.36
C ILE A 234 -10.35 -7.43 0.17
N MET A 235 -10.47 -6.43 -0.70
CA MET A 235 -10.84 -5.06 -0.33
C MET A 235 -12.34 -4.74 -0.44
N ASP A 236 -13.18 -5.74 -0.70
CA ASP A 236 -14.62 -5.59 -0.95
C ASP A 236 -14.91 -4.56 -2.07
N LEU A 237 -14.18 -4.69 -3.19
CA LEU A 237 -14.31 -3.84 -4.37
C LEU A 237 -14.95 -4.60 -5.55
N PRO A 238 -15.69 -3.90 -6.44
CA PRO A 238 -16.26 -4.51 -7.63
C PRO A 238 -15.17 -5.13 -8.51
N LEU A 239 -15.36 -6.36 -8.98
CA LEU A 239 -14.38 -7.02 -9.85
C LEU A 239 -14.29 -6.34 -11.23
N LEU A 240 -13.07 -6.29 -11.76
CA LEU A 240 -12.80 -5.94 -13.15
C LEU A 240 -13.32 -7.04 -14.07
N LYS A 241 -13.91 -6.65 -15.18
CA LYS A 241 -14.35 -7.56 -16.25
C LYS A 241 -13.25 -7.66 -17.31
N GLU A 242 -13.42 -6.96 -18.43
CA GLU A 242 -12.49 -6.96 -19.56
C GLU A 242 -11.64 -5.67 -19.64
N MET A 243 -11.75 -4.80 -18.63
CA MET A 243 -10.96 -3.58 -18.55
C MET A 243 -9.54 -3.90 -18.08
N GLU A 244 -8.55 -3.40 -18.81
CA GLU A 244 -7.15 -3.56 -18.45
C GLU A 244 -6.85 -2.83 -17.11
N PRO A 245 -6.21 -3.52 -16.13
CA PRO A 245 -5.88 -2.90 -14.86
C PRO A 245 -4.97 -1.68 -15.02
N SER A 246 -5.35 -0.56 -14.42
CA SER A 246 -4.59 0.70 -14.53
C SER A 246 -3.16 0.58 -13.98
N CYS A 247 -2.92 -0.33 -13.03
CA CYS A 247 -1.61 -0.57 -12.43
C CYS A 247 -0.55 -1.04 -13.43
N LEU A 248 -0.95 -1.62 -14.58
CA LEU A 248 -0.02 -2.04 -15.64
C LEU A 248 0.73 -0.85 -16.26
N ARG A 249 0.14 0.35 -16.20
CA ARG A 249 0.73 1.60 -16.69
C ARG A 249 1.40 2.44 -15.59
N THR A 250 1.33 1.99 -14.34
CA THR A 250 1.98 2.66 -13.21
C THR A 250 3.40 2.11 -13.06
N PRO A 251 4.46 2.93 -13.23
CA PRO A 251 5.82 2.48 -13.00
C PRO A 251 6.05 2.18 -11.53
N VAL A 252 6.92 1.20 -11.24
CA VAL A 252 7.18 0.72 -9.88
C VAL A 252 8.67 0.80 -9.58
N PHE A 253 9.02 1.43 -8.45
CA PHE A 253 10.33 1.37 -7.82
C PHE A 253 10.26 0.53 -6.55
N LEU A 254 11.19 -0.41 -6.39
CA LEU A 254 11.35 -1.23 -5.20
C LEU A 254 12.80 -1.19 -4.73
N GLY A 255 13.02 -0.67 -3.53
CA GLY A 255 14.32 -0.67 -2.84
C GLY A 255 14.33 -1.63 -1.64
N HIS A 256 15.42 -2.37 -1.47
CA HIS A 256 15.53 -3.34 -0.36
C HIS A 256 16.96 -3.46 0.20
N GLY A 257 17.06 -3.57 1.52
CA GLY A 257 18.33 -3.80 2.20
C GLY A 257 18.78 -5.27 2.11
N LYS A 258 20.02 -5.52 1.66
CA LYS A 258 20.62 -6.86 1.57
C LYS A 258 20.73 -7.57 2.93
N SER A 259 20.79 -6.80 4.02
CA SER A 259 20.91 -7.33 5.39
C SER A 259 19.60 -7.22 6.17
N ASP A 260 18.45 -7.16 5.49
CA ASP A 260 17.15 -7.06 6.15
C ASP A 260 16.75 -8.36 6.87
N GLU A 261 16.87 -8.35 8.20
CA GLU A 261 16.52 -9.49 9.06
C GLU A 261 15.02 -9.60 9.35
N LYS A 262 14.22 -8.56 9.05
CA LYS A 262 12.77 -8.53 9.36
C LYS A 262 11.94 -8.94 8.16
N VAL A 263 12.25 -8.39 6.99
CA VAL A 263 11.68 -8.76 5.70
C VAL A 263 12.83 -9.20 4.82
N LYS A 264 13.07 -10.51 4.77
CA LYS A 264 14.16 -11.08 3.98
C LYS A 264 14.07 -10.57 2.54
N ILE A 265 15.23 -10.25 1.95
CA ILE A 265 15.33 -9.71 0.59
C ILE A 265 14.59 -10.56 -0.45
N ASP A 266 14.59 -11.88 -0.28
CA ASP A 266 13.88 -12.82 -1.17
C ASP A 266 12.38 -12.49 -1.28
N LEU A 267 11.75 -12.02 -0.20
CA LEU A 267 10.34 -11.62 -0.20
C LEU A 267 10.12 -10.31 -0.98
N GLY A 268 11.06 -9.38 -0.94
CA GLY A 268 11.01 -8.17 -1.76
C GLY A 268 11.22 -8.48 -3.24
N LEU A 269 12.18 -9.37 -3.53
CA LEU A 269 12.45 -9.85 -4.89
C LEU A 269 11.25 -10.62 -5.48
N GLU A 270 10.56 -11.40 -4.66
CA GLU A 270 9.30 -12.07 -5.02
C GLU A 270 8.24 -11.06 -5.49
N VAL A 271 8.07 -9.93 -4.78
CA VAL A 271 7.17 -8.86 -5.24
C VAL A 271 7.59 -8.36 -6.63
N ALA A 272 8.88 -8.09 -6.84
CA ALA A 272 9.37 -7.62 -8.13
C ALA A 272 9.10 -8.63 -9.26
N ILE A 273 9.27 -9.92 -8.99
CA ILE A 273 9.02 -11.01 -9.95
C ILE A 273 7.53 -11.09 -10.28
N VAL A 274 6.67 -11.13 -9.27
CA VAL A 274 5.21 -11.22 -9.43
C VAL A 274 4.68 -10.04 -10.25
N LEU A 275 5.07 -8.80 -9.88
CA LEU A 275 4.63 -7.60 -10.59
C LEU A 275 5.10 -7.60 -12.06
N ARG A 276 6.34 -8.04 -12.33
CA ARG A 276 6.84 -8.18 -13.72
C ARG A 276 6.08 -9.25 -14.51
N GLN A 277 5.74 -10.37 -13.88
CA GLN A 277 5.00 -11.46 -14.53
C GLN A 277 3.59 -11.04 -14.97
N ILE A 278 2.94 -10.14 -14.22
CA ILE A 278 1.65 -9.56 -14.63
C ILE A 278 1.78 -8.36 -15.58
N GLY A 279 3.01 -7.98 -15.97
CA GLY A 279 3.27 -6.96 -16.99
C GLY A 279 3.60 -5.55 -16.47
N ILE A 280 3.85 -5.38 -15.17
CA ILE A 280 4.22 -4.07 -14.60
C ILE A 280 5.72 -3.80 -14.78
N GLY A 281 6.04 -2.57 -15.18
CA GLY A 281 7.43 -2.08 -15.25
C GLY A 281 8.02 -1.84 -13.87
N VAL A 282 8.92 -2.72 -13.42
CA VAL A 282 9.54 -2.67 -12.08
C VAL A 282 11.05 -2.39 -12.16
N ARG A 283 11.47 -1.27 -11.57
CA ARG A 283 12.86 -1.00 -11.16
C ARG A 283 13.11 -1.59 -9.78
N TRP A 284 14.09 -2.48 -9.68
CA TRP A 284 14.50 -3.15 -8.44
C TRP A 284 15.93 -2.74 -8.10
N GLU A 285 16.16 -2.27 -6.88
CA GLU A 285 17.47 -1.86 -6.40
C GLU A 285 17.74 -2.46 -5.02
N GLU A 286 19.00 -2.83 -4.79
CA GLU A 286 19.45 -3.46 -3.55
C GLU A 286 20.54 -2.63 -2.88
N TYR A 287 20.46 -2.47 -1.57
CA TYR A 287 21.35 -1.59 -0.82
C TYR A 287 22.08 -2.32 0.30
N ASP A 288 23.30 -1.87 0.63
CA ASP A 288 23.99 -2.25 1.87
C ASP A 288 23.32 -1.57 3.08
N GLU A 289 22.11 -2.06 3.40
CA GLU A 289 21.21 -1.59 4.45
C GLU A 289 20.48 -2.76 5.12
N GLY A 290 19.96 -2.54 6.33
CA GLY A 290 19.07 -3.45 7.05
C GLY A 290 17.59 -3.25 6.69
N HIS A 291 16.72 -3.32 7.69
CA HIS A 291 15.28 -3.09 7.54
C HIS A 291 14.93 -1.59 7.50
N TRP A 292 15.48 -0.88 6.52
CA TRP A 292 15.26 0.54 6.29
C TRP A 292 15.58 0.91 4.84
N TYR A 293 15.25 2.14 4.44
CA TYR A 293 15.70 2.69 3.16
C TYR A 293 17.09 3.32 3.28
N LYS A 294 17.93 3.18 2.26
CA LYS A 294 19.31 3.65 2.30
C LYS A 294 19.43 5.16 2.04
N VAL A 295 20.17 5.87 2.89
CA VAL A 295 20.52 7.28 2.66
C VAL A 295 22.03 7.42 2.47
N PRO A 296 22.52 8.12 1.43
CA PRO A 296 21.73 8.85 0.42
C PRO A 296 21.22 8.00 -0.76
N GLU A 297 21.76 6.81 -1.00
CA GLU A 297 21.70 6.15 -2.31
C GLU A 297 20.27 5.81 -2.76
N GLU A 298 19.43 5.24 -1.90
CA GLU A 298 18.04 4.93 -2.28
C GLU A 298 17.19 6.19 -2.44
N ILE A 299 17.53 7.27 -1.73
CA ILE A 299 16.85 8.57 -1.91
C ILE A 299 17.23 9.19 -3.25
N ASP A 300 18.49 9.05 -3.70
CA ASP A 300 18.91 9.46 -5.04
C ASP A 300 18.11 8.70 -6.09
N ASP A 301 18.00 7.37 -5.95
CA ASP A 301 17.26 6.54 -6.90
C ASP A 301 15.75 6.82 -6.91
N ILE A 302 15.15 7.14 -5.75
CA ILE A 302 13.76 7.61 -5.66
C ILE A 302 13.59 8.96 -6.36
N VAL A 303 14.52 9.91 -6.17
CA VAL A 303 14.46 11.21 -6.86
C VAL A 303 14.56 11.01 -8.37
N ASP A 304 15.51 10.20 -8.84
CA ASP A 304 15.68 9.91 -10.26
C ASP A 304 14.46 9.21 -10.86
N PHE A 305 13.82 8.31 -10.10
CA PHE A 305 12.58 7.64 -10.50
C PHE A 305 11.38 8.59 -10.65
N LEU A 306 11.32 9.63 -9.83
CA LEU A 306 10.24 10.63 -9.83
C LEU A 306 10.38 11.68 -10.94
N VAL A 307 11.57 11.83 -11.54
CA VAL A 307 11.77 12.74 -12.66
C VAL A 307 11.14 12.13 -13.93
N PRO A 308 10.26 12.86 -14.63
CA PRO A 308 9.69 12.38 -15.89
C PRO A 308 10.79 12.02 -16.89
N SER A 309 10.72 10.83 -17.49
CA SER A 309 11.64 10.45 -18.55
C SER A 309 11.47 11.39 -19.75
N ALA A 310 12.57 11.91 -20.29
CA ALA A 310 12.58 12.89 -21.39
C ALA A 310 11.90 12.39 -22.69
N GLU A 311 11.53 11.11 -22.77
CA GLU A 311 10.79 10.51 -23.88
C GLU A 311 9.26 10.72 -23.80
N SER A 312 8.76 11.43 -22.78
CA SER A 312 7.32 11.64 -22.52
C SER A 312 6.86 13.12 -22.60
N LEU A 313 7.63 13.99 -23.27
CA LEU A 313 7.28 15.38 -23.57
C LEU A 313 7.21 15.66 -25.08
#